data_AF-A0A6P0T467-F1
#
_entry.id   AF-A0A6P0T467-F1
#
_cell.length_a   1.000
_cell.length_b   1.000
_cell.length_c   1.000
_cell.angle_alpha   90.00
_cell.angle_beta   90.00
_cell.angle_gamma   90.00
#
_symmetry.space_group_name_H-M   'P 1'
#
loop_
_entity.id
_entity.type
_entity.pdbx_description
1 polymer ?
#
loop_
_entity_poly.entity_id
_entity_poly.type
_entity_poly.pdbx_seq_one_letter_code
_entity_poly.pdbx_strand_id
1 'polypeptide(L)' 'ILIVHGRQDTVVPLSAAHRLRDYLLNLGAAVQYRELDMGHEISLELLELLREFILLNR' A
#
# COMPACT_ATOMS: atom_id res chain seq x y z
N ILE A 1 -1.53 8.35 -5.18
CA ILE A 1 -2.28 7.23 -4.54
C ILE A 1 -1.30 6.42 -3.71
N LEU A 2 -1.58 6.18 -2.43
CA LEU A 2 -0.79 5.29 -1.57
C LEU A 2 -1.45 3.92 -1.51
N ILE A 3 -0.68 2.86 -1.71
CA ILE A 3 -1.09 1.47 -1.51
C ILE A 3 -0.12 0.84 -0.51
N VAL A 4 -0.64 0.31 0.60
CA VAL A 4 0.13 -0.42 1.60
C VAL A 4 -0.47 -1.81 1.75
N HIS A 5 0.37 -2.86 1.76
CA HIS A 5 -0.09 -4.25 1.91
C HIS A 5 0.79 -5.05 2.87
N GLY A 6 0.19 -5.95 3.65
CA GLY A 6 0.92 -6.87 4.53
C GLY A 6 1.43 -8.10 3.78
N ARG A 7 2.71 -8.46 3.92
CA ARG A 7 3.26 -9.67 3.27
C ARG A 7 2.69 -10.97 3.81
N GLN A 8 2.20 -10.94 5.05
CA GLN A 8 1.60 -12.08 5.75
C GLN A 8 0.07 -11.97 5.79
N ASP A 9 -0.54 -11.08 5.00
CA ASP A 9 -1.99 -11.01 4.86
C ASP A 9 -2.52 -12.32 4.24
N THR A 10 -3.26 -13.07 5.05
CA THR A 10 -3.89 -14.34 4.67
C THR A 10 -5.33 -14.17 4.18
N VAL A 11 -5.90 -12.97 4.31
CA VAL A 11 -7.27 -12.64 3.89
C VAL A 11 -7.27 -12.14 2.45
N VAL A 12 -6.34 -11.23 2.12
CA VAL A 12 -6.16 -10.68 0.78
C VAL A 12 -4.75 -11.02 0.28
N PRO A 13 -4.62 -11.88 -0.76
CA PRO A 13 -3.32 -12.28 -1.27
C PRO A 13 -2.48 -11.10 -1.75
N LEU A 14 -1.17 -11.13 -1.48
CA LEU A 14 -0.21 -10.10 -1.93
C LEU A 14 -0.30 -9.81 -3.44
N SER A 15 -0.58 -10.83 -4.24
CA SER A 15 -0.77 -10.68 -5.70
C SER A 15 -1.91 -9.74 -6.08
N ALA A 16 -2.95 -9.57 -5.25
CA ALA A 16 -4.02 -8.61 -5.49
C ALA A 16 -3.51 -7.17 -5.41
N ALA A 17 -2.64 -6.88 -4.44
CA ALA A 17 -2.01 -5.57 -4.31
C ALA A 17 -1.07 -5.27 -5.49
N HIS A 18 -0.31 -6.27 -5.96
CA HIS A 18 0.50 -6.15 -7.19
C HIS A 18 -0.36 -5.86 -8.41
N ARG A 19 -1.45 -6.61 -8.62
CA ARG A 19 -2.36 -6.38 -9.74
C ARG A 19 -2.97 -4.98 -9.73
N LEU A 20 -3.40 -4.51 -8.56
CA LEU A 20 -3.96 -3.16 -8.41
C LEU A 20 -2.91 -2.08 -8.71
N ARG A 21 -1.69 -2.23 -8.19
CA ARG A 21 -0.57 -1.33 -8.48
C ARG A 21 -0.33 -1.25 -9.98
N ASP A 22 -0.18 -2.39 -10.65
CA ASP A 22 0.16 -2.45 -12.07
C ASP A 22 -0.97 -1.89 -12.93
N TYR A 23 -2.23 -2.17 -12.57
CA TYR A 23 -3.40 -1.57 -13.21
C TYR A 23 -3.39 -0.03 -13.13
N LEU A 24 -3.17 0.54 -11.93
CA LEU A 24 -3.14 1.99 -11.73
C LEU A 24 -1.95 2.65 -12.44
N LEU A 25 -0.77 2.00 -12.42
CA LEU A 25 0.40 2.47 -13.15
C LEU A 25 0.13 2.49 -14.67
N ASN A 26 -0.52 1.45 -15.21
CA ASN A 26 -0.90 1.40 -16.63
C ASN A 26 -1.91 2.48 -17.03
N LEU A 27 -2.72 2.96 -16.08
CA LEU A 27 -3.59 4.13 -16.28
C LEU A 27 -2.87 5.48 -16.17
N GLY A 28 -1.57 5.50 -15.91
CA GLY A 28 -0.78 6.72 -15.74
C GLY A 28 -0.94 7.38 -14.36
N ALA A 29 -1.51 6.67 -13.37
CA ALA A 29 -1.66 7.22 -12.03
C ALA A 29 -0.31 7.25 -11.29
N ALA A 30 -0.10 8.30 -10.49
CA ALA A 30 1.02 8.36 -9.56
C ALA A 30 0.75 7.46 -8.33
N VAL A 31 1.39 6.30 -8.29
CA VAL A 31 1.23 5.29 -7.23
C VAL A 31 2.48 5.22 -6.35
N GLN A 32 2.30 5.28 -5.03
CA GLN A 32 3.30 4.91 -4.04
C GLN A 32 2.91 3.56 -3.45
N TYR A 33 3.73 2.53 -3.67
CA TYR A 33 3.49 1.17 -3.20
C TYR A 33 4.44 0.81 -2.05
N ARG A 34 3.88 0.25 -0.97
CA ARG A 34 4.62 -0.22 0.20
C ARG A 34 4.12 -1.58 0.65
N GLU A 35 5.06 -2.44 1.04
CA GLU A 35 4.77 -3.73 1.65
C GLU A 35 5.43 -3.77 3.02
N LEU A 36 4.67 -4.20 4.03
CA LEU A 36 5.13 -4.30 5.41
C LEU A 36 5.06 -5.75 5.90
N ASP A 37 5.87 -6.08 6.91
CA ASP A 37 5.83 -7.39 7.56
C ASP A 37 4.71 -7.42 8.62
N MET A 38 3.47 -7.50 8.14
CA MET A 38 2.24 -7.54 8.93
C MET A 38 1.17 -8.42 8.26
N GLY A 39 0.15 -8.81 9.03
CA GLY A 39 -1.02 -9.53 8.54
C GLY A 39 -2.09 -8.63 7.92
N HIS A 40 -3.36 -9.03 8.06
CA HIS A 40 -4.50 -8.20 7.69
C HIS A 40 -4.86 -7.22 8.81
N GLU A 41 -4.01 -6.21 9.02
CA GLU A 41 -4.11 -5.29 10.14
C GLU A 41 -3.52 -3.91 9.82
N ILE A 42 -3.68 -2.96 10.75
CA ILE A 42 -3.10 -1.62 10.67
C ILE A 42 -2.03 -1.49 11.77
N SER A 43 -0.77 -1.44 11.39
CA SER A 43 0.37 -1.27 12.31
C SER A 43 0.68 0.22 12.57
N LEU A 44 1.46 0.50 13.63
CA LEU A 44 1.97 1.85 13.90
C LEU A 44 2.84 2.37 12.73
N GLU A 45 3.68 1.51 12.15
CA GLU A 45 4.52 1.83 10.99
C GLU A 45 3.67 2.29 9.78
N LEU A 46 2.51 1.63 9.54
CA LEU A 46 1.59 2.06 8.49
C LEU A 46 1.02 3.45 8.78
N LEU A 47 0.65 3.75 10.03
CA LEU A 47 0.12 5.06 10.41
C LEU A 47 1.15 6.19 10.20
N GLU A 48 2.42 5.92 10.47
CA GLU A 48 3.52 6.85 10.20
C GLU A 48 3.66 7.11 8.69
N LEU A 49 3.70 6.05 7.87
CA LEU A 49 3.71 6.14 6.41
C LEU A 49 2.52 6.93 5.84
N LEU A 50 1.32 6.70 6.38
CA LEU A 50 0.11 7.40 5.97
C LEU A 50 0.21 8.90 6.27
N ARG A 51 0.69 9.25 7.47
CA ARG A 51 0.89 10.64 7.87
C ARG A 51 1.89 11.33 6.94
N GLU A 52 3.03 10.70 6.66
CA GLU A 52 4.05 11.24 5.75
C GLU A 52 3.48 11.46 4.34
N PHE A 53 2.75 10.48 3.82
CA PHE A 53 2.10 10.58 2.51
C PHE A 53 1.16 11.79 2.44
N ILE A 54 0.32 11.99 3.45
CA ILE A 54 -0.60 13.13 3.51
C ILE A 54 0.17 14.45 3.54
N LEU A 55 1.24 14.56 4.33
CA LEU A 55 2.00 15.80 4.45
C LEU A 55 2.77 16.16 3.18
N LEU A 56 3.28 15.17 2.46
CA LEU A 56 4.06 15.37 1.23
C LEU A 56 3.21 15.59 -0.04
N ASN A 57 1.91 15.27 0.01
CA ASN A 57 1.01 15.35 -1.15
C ASN A 57 -0.22 16.24 -0.89
N ARG A 58 -0.04 17.32 -0.11
CA ARG A 58 -1.06 18.37 0.09
C ARG A 58 -1.28 19.22 -1.15
#